data_AF-A0AA35TP76-F1
#
_entry.id   AF-A0AA35TP76-F1
#
_cell.length_a   1.000
_cell.length_b   1.000
_cell.length_c   1.000
_cell.angle_alpha   90.00
_cell.angle_beta   90.00
_cell.angle_gamma   90.00
#
_symmetry.space_group_name_H-M   'P 1'
#
loop_
_entity.id
_entity.type
_entity.pdbx_description
1 polymer ?
#
loop_
_entity_poly.entity_id
_entity_poly.type
_entity_poly.pdbx_seq_one_letter_code
_entity_poly.pdbx_strand_id
1 'polypeptide(L)'
;MEFVFSYWLALTFQASHVVSEVEWPTPDPKDLTVHQDWLSFVDPRRAEMQVPTAQDYTDSWFWTVFTGALNHQTAHHLFPGVNQGHYPIITSILQQTCQEFGLSYIIPPH
;
A
#
# COMPACT_ATOMS: atom_id res chain seq x y z
N MET A 1 -26.19 4.54 -10.50
CA MET A 1 -24.86 5.17 -10.56
C MET A 1 -24.13 4.92 -9.25
N GLU A 2 -24.60 5.46 -8.12
CA GLU A 2 -23.98 5.24 -6.79
C GLU A 2 -23.70 3.77 -6.45
N PHE A 3 -24.69 2.88 -6.57
CA PHE A 3 -24.51 1.45 -6.27
C PHE A 3 -23.41 0.78 -7.11
N VAL A 4 -23.28 1.17 -8.39
CA VAL A 4 -22.27 0.60 -9.30
C VAL A 4 -20.88 1.09 -8.90
N PHE A 5 -20.73 2.39 -8.59
CA PHE A 5 -19.46 2.93 -8.09
C PHE A 5 -19.07 2.37 -6.73
N SER A 6 -20.04 2.18 -5.82
CA SER A 6 -19.79 1.55 -4.51
C SER A 6 -19.30 0.11 -4.66
N TYR A 7 -19.95 -0.68 -5.52
CA TYR A 7 -19.50 -2.05 -5.81
C TYR A 7 -18.13 -2.07 -6.50
N TRP A 8 -17.92 -1.17 -7.46
CA TRP A 8 -16.63 -1.03 -8.15
C TRP A 8 -15.50 -0.75 -7.15
N LEU A 9 -15.67 0.27 -6.31
CA LEU A 9 -14.69 0.63 -5.29
C LEU A 9 -14.43 -0.55 -4.34
N ALA A 10 -15.49 -1.19 -3.84
CA ALA A 10 -15.38 -2.32 -2.92
C ALA A 10 -14.60 -3.49 -3.53
N LEU A 11 -14.80 -3.79 -4.81
CA LEU A 11 -14.07 -4.86 -5.49
C LEU A 11 -12.59 -4.49 -5.71
N THR A 12 -12.31 -3.26 -6.15
CA THR A 12 -10.92 -2.81 -6.35
C THR A 12 -10.12 -2.72 -5.05
N PHE A 13 -10.75 -2.35 -3.94
CA PHE A 13 -10.08 -2.23 -2.64
C PHE A 13 -9.59 -3.57 -2.10
N GLN A 14 -10.36 -4.64 -2.33
CA GLN A 14 -10.03 -5.97 -1.82
C GLN A 14 -8.71 -6.51 -2.40
N ALA A 15 -8.39 -6.16 -3.65
CA ALA A 15 -7.17 -6.61 -4.33
C ALA A 15 -5.86 -6.15 -3.65
N SER A 16 -5.91 -5.12 -2.81
CA SER A 16 -4.74 -4.60 -2.07
C SER A 16 -4.80 -4.80 -0.56
N HIS A 17 -5.96 -5.16 0.00
CA HIS A 17 -6.18 -5.18 1.47
C HIS A 17 -6.62 -6.54 2.01
N VAL A 18 -7.15 -7.43 1.17
CA VAL A 18 -7.55 -8.80 1.55
C VAL A 18 -6.64 -9.79 0.84
N VAL A 19 -5.36 -9.68 1.19
CA VAL A 19 -4.27 -10.45 0.58
C VAL A 19 -3.51 -11.17 1.70
N SER A 20 -3.07 -12.40 1.42
CA SER A 20 -2.36 -13.27 2.36
C SER A 20 -0.86 -12.98 2.46
N GLU A 21 -0.36 -12.17 1.54
CA GLU A 21 1.04 -11.94 1.30
C GLU A 21 1.62 -10.87 2.24
N VAL A 22 0.76 -9.99 2.79
CA VAL A 22 1.17 -8.88 3.68
C VAL A 22 1.29 -9.31 5.14
N GLU A 23 2.27 -8.74 5.85
CA GLU A 23 2.51 -9.04 7.27
C GLU A 23 1.77 -8.05 8.17
N TRP A 24 0.81 -8.54 8.96
CA TRP A 24 0.10 -7.72 9.94
C TRP A 24 0.85 -7.65 11.27
N PRO A 25 1.04 -6.45 11.86
CA PRO A 25 1.68 -6.34 13.17
C PRO A 25 0.84 -7.02 14.25
N THR A 26 1.48 -7.86 15.06
CA THR A 26 0.87 -8.51 16.22
C THR A 26 1.27 -7.78 17.51
N PRO A 27 0.39 -7.67 18.51
CA PRO A 27 0.73 -7.06 19.79
C PRO A 27 1.89 -7.80 20.48
N ASP A 28 2.79 -7.08 21.16
CA ASP A 28 3.82 -7.68 22.00
C ASP A 28 3.15 -8.46 23.14
N PRO A 29 3.47 -9.75 23.35
CA PRO A 29 2.90 -10.55 24.43
C PRO A 29 3.11 -9.98 25.84
N LYS A 30 4.08 -9.08 26.03
CA LYS A 30 4.45 -8.52 27.34
C LYS A 30 3.56 -7.37 27.78
N ASP A 31 3.15 -6.51 26.86
CA ASP A 31 2.36 -5.31 27.16
C ASP A 31 1.08 -5.16 26.33
N LEU A 32 0.85 -6.09 25.40
CA LEU A 32 -0.30 -6.14 24.49
C LEU A 32 -0.42 -4.90 23.61
N THR A 33 0.70 -4.22 23.30
CA THR A 33 0.74 -3.06 22.41
C THR A 33 1.41 -3.38 21.07
N VAL A 34 1.02 -2.65 20.03
CA VAL A 34 1.72 -2.63 18.73
C VAL A 34 2.64 -1.42 18.74
N HIS A 35 3.96 -1.64 18.64
CA HIS A 35 4.95 -0.58 18.78
C HIS A 35 5.21 0.20 17.48
N GLN A 36 4.88 -0.39 16.33
CA GLN A 36 4.90 0.30 15.05
C GLN A 36 3.79 1.35 15.03
N ASP A 37 4.13 2.58 14.65
CA ASP A 37 3.15 3.65 14.49
C ASP A 37 2.53 3.57 13.08
N TRP A 38 1.20 3.55 13.02
CA TRP A 38 0.45 3.53 11.75
C TRP A 38 -0.02 4.92 11.30
N LEU A 39 -0.21 5.84 12.25
CA LEU A 39 -1.11 7.00 12.08
C LEU A 39 -0.37 8.33 11.98
N SER A 40 0.86 8.41 12.49
CA SER A 40 1.60 9.66 12.48
C SER A 40 2.17 9.97 11.10
N PHE A 41 1.54 10.91 10.38
CA PHE A 41 2.08 11.47 9.12
C PHE A 41 3.43 12.19 9.28
N VAL A 42 3.83 12.48 10.53
CA VAL A 42 5.09 13.13 10.87
C VAL A 42 6.16 12.13 11.35
N ASP A 43 5.78 10.87 11.60
CA ASP A 43 6.73 9.84 12.01
C ASP A 43 7.27 9.09 10.78
N PRO A 44 8.58 9.16 10.50
CA PRO A 44 9.19 8.40 9.40
C PRO A 44 9.07 6.88 9.58
N ARG A 45 8.85 6.38 10.80
CA ARG A 45 8.66 4.96 11.09
C ARG A 45 7.35 4.40 10.57
N ARG A 46 6.42 5.24 10.10
CA ARG A 46 5.19 4.78 9.43
C ARG A 46 5.49 3.84 8.25
N ALA A 47 6.61 4.04 7.55
CA ALA A 47 7.01 3.17 6.47
C ALA A 47 7.22 1.71 6.92
N GLU A 48 7.68 1.50 8.17
CA GLU A 48 7.89 0.18 8.76
C GLU A 48 6.59 -0.60 8.92
N MET A 49 5.43 0.07 9.03
CA MET A 49 4.14 -0.59 9.03
C MET A 49 3.49 -0.63 7.65
N GLN A 50 3.49 0.48 6.91
CA GLN A 50 2.72 0.59 5.66
C GLN A 50 3.30 -0.22 4.50
N VAL A 51 4.64 -0.32 4.39
CA VAL A 51 5.28 -1.10 3.32
C VAL A 51 4.97 -2.60 3.43
N PRO A 52 5.10 -3.26 4.60
CA PRO A 52 4.80 -4.69 4.71
C PRO A 52 3.29 -5.01 4.77
N THR A 53 2.43 -4.04 5.10
CA THR A 53 0.97 -4.24 5.21
C THR A 53 0.18 -3.85 3.95
N ALA A 54 0.83 -3.23 2.96
CA ALA A 54 0.21 -2.84 1.70
C ALA A 54 0.70 -3.73 0.55
N GLN A 55 -0.18 -3.95 -0.44
CA GLN A 55 0.16 -4.66 -1.66
C GLN A 55 -0.23 -3.85 -2.90
N ASP A 56 0.74 -3.71 -3.80
CA ASP A 56 0.54 -3.25 -5.16
C ASP A 56 0.30 -4.47 -6.05
N TYR A 57 -0.78 -4.48 -6.84
CA TYR A 57 -1.16 -5.68 -7.60
C TYR A 57 -0.75 -5.65 -9.08
N THR A 58 -0.32 -4.50 -9.62
CA THR A 58 0.17 -4.39 -11.01
C THR A 58 0.77 -3.01 -11.27
N ASP A 59 1.83 -2.93 -12.07
CA ASP A 59 2.36 -1.66 -12.61
C ASP A 59 1.96 -1.50 -14.09
N SER A 60 0.67 -1.30 -14.32
CA SER A 60 0.12 -1.13 -15.66
C SER A 60 -0.61 0.20 -15.77
N TRP A 61 -0.35 0.93 -16.86
CA TRP A 61 -1.08 2.15 -17.19
C TRP A 61 -2.60 1.92 -17.25
N PHE A 62 -3.03 0.79 -17.82
CA PHE A 62 -4.45 0.46 -17.93
C PHE A 62 -5.11 0.40 -16.55
N TRP A 63 -4.52 -0.38 -15.63
CA TRP A 63 -5.04 -0.52 -14.28
C TRP A 63 -4.91 0.78 -13.48
N THR A 64 -3.83 1.54 -13.68
CA THR A 64 -3.64 2.86 -13.06
C THR A 64 -4.77 3.82 -13.41
N VAL A 65 -5.21 3.88 -14.67
CA VAL A 65 -6.33 4.73 -15.05
C VAL A 65 -7.66 4.13 -14.61
N PHE A 66 -7.84 2.82 -14.81
CA PHE A 66 -9.13 2.14 -14.62
C PHE A 66 -9.56 2.05 -13.15
N THR A 67 -8.61 1.91 -12.23
CA THR A 67 -8.89 1.83 -10.78
C THR A 67 -8.66 3.16 -10.06
N GLY A 68 -8.27 4.22 -10.76
CA GLY A 68 -7.90 5.49 -10.13
C GLY A 68 -6.64 5.37 -9.28
N ALA A 69 -5.60 4.73 -9.82
CA ALA A 69 -4.30 4.51 -9.23
C ALA A 69 -4.28 3.64 -7.95
N LEU A 70 -5.37 2.93 -7.65
CA LEU A 70 -5.44 2.02 -6.50
C LEU A 70 -4.55 0.78 -6.64
N ASN A 71 -3.92 0.57 -7.79
CA ASN A 71 -2.87 -0.42 -7.98
C ASN A 71 -1.52 -0.02 -7.36
N HIS A 72 -1.37 1.24 -6.95
CA HIS A 72 -0.20 1.81 -6.26
C HIS A 72 -0.54 2.12 -4.80
N GLN A 73 -1.03 1.14 -4.06
CA GLN A 73 -1.50 1.35 -2.70
C GLN A 73 -0.39 1.74 -1.74
N THR A 74 0.79 1.17 -1.86
CA THR A 74 1.91 1.51 -0.97
C THR A 74 2.26 3.01 -1.10
N ALA A 75 2.28 3.54 -2.33
CA ALA A 75 2.49 4.96 -2.57
C ALA A 75 1.34 5.83 -2.03
N HIS A 76 0.09 5.39 -2.20
CA HIS A 76 -1.09 6.09 -1.66
C HIS A 76 -1.06 6.19 -0.14
N HIS A 77 -0.70 5.11 0.56
CA HIS A 77 -0.63 5.08 2.03
C HIS A 77 0.57 5.85 2.57
N LEU A 78 1.72 5.84 1.91
CA LEU A 78 2.90 6.60 2.36
C LEU A 78 2.78 8.10 2.06
N PHE A 79 2.16 8.46 0.93
CA PHE A 79 2.11 9.83 0.43
C PHE A 79 0.70 10.28 0.01
N PRO A 80 -0.32 10.22 0.90
CA PRO A 80 -1.71 10.49 0.50
C PRO A 80 -1.97 11.95 0.09
N GLY A 81 -1.04 12.87 0.41
CA GLY A 81 -1.10 14.26 -0.04
C GLY A 81 -0.52 14.48 -1.45
N VAL A 82 0.13 13.48 -2.04
CA VAL A 82 0.71 13.57 -3.38
C VAL A 82 -0.36 13.25 -4.43
N ASN A 83 -0.35 14.00 -5.53
CA ASN A 83 -1.27 13.71 -6.63
C ASN A 83 -1.01 12.32 -7.21
N GLN A 84 -2.07 11.52 -7.35
CA GLN A 84 -2.05 10.14 -7.81
C GLN A 84 -1.37 9.90 -9.18
N GLY A 85 -1.27 10.93 -10.03
CA GLY A 85 -0.53 10.85 -11.29
C GLY A 85 0.97 10.62 -11.11
N HIS A 86 1.52 10.90 -9.92
CA HIS A 86 2.93 10.63 -9.60
C HIS A 86 3.15 9.24 -9.01
N TYR A 87 2.10 8.51 -8.64
CA TYR A 87 2.23 7.21 -7.99
C TYR A 87 3.05 6.19 -8.81
N PRO A 88 2.94 6.10 -10.16
CA PRO A 88 3.80 5.18 -10.92
C PRO A 88 5.30 5.42 -10.73
N ILE A 89 5.72 6.68 -10.69
CA ILE A 89 7.13 7.06 -10.48
C ILE A 89 7.52 6.80 -9.03
N ILE A 90 6.65 7.13 -8.07
CA ILE A 90 6.90 6.91 -6.63
C ILE A 90 7.01 5.42 -6.31
N THR A 91 6.12 4.58 -6.84
CA THR A 91 6.14 3.13 -6.69
C THR A 91 7.46 2.55 -7.19
N SER A 92 7.98 3.03 -8.34
CA SER A 92 9.30 2.62 -8.84
C SER A 92 10.44 2.99 -7.88
N ILE A 93 10.41 4.20 -7.30
CA ILE A 93 11.40 4.67 -6.32
C ILE A 93 11.30 3.86 -5.02
N LEU A 94 10.08 3.58 -4.54
CA LEU A 94 9.83 2.81 -3.34
C LEU A 94 10.34 1.38 -3.45
N GLN A 95 10.11 0.71 -4.58
CA GLN A 95 10.63 -0.63 -4.84
C GLN A 95 12.15 -0.68 -4.75
N GLN A 96 12.84 0.26 -5.42
CA GLN A 96 14.30 0.37 -5.39
C GLN A 96 14.80 0.64 -3.97
N THR A 97 14.17 1.57 -3.27
CA THR A 97 14.51 1.92 -1.88
C THR A 97 14.33 0.71 -0.97
N CYS A 98 13.20 0.01 -1.04
CA CYS A 98 12.95 -1.16 -0.21
C CYS A 98 14.00 -2.25 -0.47
N GLN A 99 14.39 -2.47 -1.72
CA GLN A 99 15.47 -3.39 -2.07
C GLN A 99 16.83 -2.98 -1.49
N GLU A 100 17.19 -1.69 -1.54
CA GLU A 100 18.44 -1.15 -0.97
C GLU A 100 18.51 -1.34 0.55
N PHE A 101 17.38 -1.23 1.25
CA PHE A 101 17.29 -1.37 2.70
C PHE A 101 16.95 -2.80 3.16
N GLY A 102 16.82 -3.76 2.23
CA GLY A 102 16.47 -5.14 2.54
C GLY A 102 15.05 -5.35 3.07
N LEU A 103 14.13 -4.43 2.75
CA LEU A 103 12.71 -4.51 3.10
C LEU A 103 11.93 -5.24 1.99
N SER A 104 10.98 -6.08 2.41
CA SER A 104 10.08 -6.76 1.47
C SER A 104 9.08 -5.77 0.86
N TYR A 105 9.04 -5.71 -0.47
CA TYR A 105 8.04 -4.96 -1.22
C TYR A 105 7.23 -5.94 -2.07
N ILE A 106 5.91 -5.98 -1.87
CA ILE A 106 5.07 -7.03 -2.43
C ILE A 106 4.39 -6.54 -3.71
N ILE A 107 4.81 -7.14 -4.83
CA ILE A 107 4.09 -7.12 -6.10
C ILE A 107 3.98 -8.56 -6.59
N PRO A 108 2.80 -9.19 -6.51
CA PRO A 108 2.63 -10.56 -6.98
C PRO A 108 2.96 -10.68 -8.48
N PRO A 109 3.71 -11.72 -8.90
CA PRO A 109 3.93 -11.98 -10.32
C PRO A 109 2.62 -12.34 -11.02
N HIS A 110 2.42 -11.79 -12.21
CA HIS A 110 1.29 -12.11 -13.10
C HIS A 110 1.47 -13.45 -13.81
#